data_AF-A0A1Q2ZXH8-F1
#
_entry.id   AF-A0A1Q2ZXH8-F1
#
_cell.length_a   1.000
_cell.length_b   1.000
_cell.length_c   1.000
_cell.angle_alpha   90.00
_cell.angle_beta   90.00
_cell.angle_gamma   90.00
#
_symmetry.space_group_name_H-M   'P 1'
#
loop_
_entity.id
_entity.type
_entity.pdbx_description
1 polymer ?
#
loop_
_entity_poly.entity_id
_entity_poly.type
_entity_poly.pdbx_seq_one_letter_code
_entity_poly.pdbx_strand_id
1 'polypeptide(L)'
;MFTYSDACTVGMGLILSATSFIIGVFYANQAYDYRILFSADSTQSEFDDALKHYQVLHKTPLPVLIGLAAVAVIGLVGHLIRIYKPNPDLRNFEYGSLVLYFFGVCVCLSNVKTGIISSVTGEWGDVSENQGLAVLGSSNIILILFFTGVIMLQGGLWYTRWEHQVRLKQFFQEEAKEDAERKKKAAQQAQESQAHEEALEEDAEKHVKGSLSEKAQEFVEKAKNDPKVQQAEEYYENKIKPTAKKHKEDINNKVRSRRTRRKE
;
A
#
# COMPACT_ATOMS: atom_id res chain seq x y z
N MET A 1 -10.36 -14.55 -1.72
CA MET A 1 -10.31 -15.15 -3.07
C MET A 1 -8.84 -15.19 -3.47
N PHE A 2 -8.27 -16.35 -3.78
CA PHE A 2 -6.84 -16.46 -4.14
C PHE A 2 -6.63 -15.89 -5.54
N THR A 3 -5.81 -14.84 -5.67
CA THR A 3 -5.59 -14.17 -6.96
C THR A 3 -4.35 -14.70 -7.67
N TYR A 4 -4.26 -14.48 -8.98
CA TYR A 4 -3.07 -14.85 -9.75
C TYR A 4 -1.80 -14.13 -9.25
N SER A 5 -1.95 -12.89 -8.77
CA SER A 5 -0.87 -12.13 -8.13
C SER A 5 -0.30 -12.85 -6.91
N ASP A 6 -1.17 -13.50 -6.13
CA ASP A 6 -0.77 -14.32 -4.97
C ASP A 6 -0.06 -15.59 -5.43
N ALA A 7 -0.59 -16.25 -6.47
CA ALA A 7 0.04 -17.41 -7.11
C ALA A 7 1.46 -17.10 -7.60
N CYS A 8 1.67 -15.94 -8.24
CA CYS A 8 3.00 -15.51 -8.69
C CYS A 8 3.97 -15.29 -7.52
N THR A 9 3.49 -14.76 -6.40
CA THR A 9 4.30 -14.57 -5.19
C THR A 9 4.69 -15.93 -4.60
N VAL A 10 3.76 -16.88 -4.54
CA VAL A 10 4.04 -18.27 -4.15
C VAL A 10 5.05 -18.89 -5.10
N GLY A 11 4.85 -18.75 -6.42
CA GLY A 11 5.76 -19.26 -7.45
C GLY A 11 7.19 -18.74 -7.29
N MET A 12 7.37 -17.45 -7.01
CA MET A 12 8.68 -16.87 -6.69
C MET A 12 9.30 -17.50 -5.43
N GLY A 13 8.49 -17.71 -4.38
CA GLY A 13 8.93 -18.39 -3.16
C GLY A 13 9.37 -19.84 -3.42
N LEU A 14 8.65 -20.58 -4.26
CA LEU A 14 9.01 -21.94 -4.67
C LEU A 14 10.34 -21.97 -5.44
N ILE A 15 10.53 -21.03 -6.38
CA ILE A 15 11.79 -20.93 -7.15
C ILE A 15 12.95 -20.63 -6.19
N LEU A 16 12.83 -19.61 -5.36
CA LEU A 16 13.91 -19.19 -4.46
C LEU A 16 14.29 -20.28 -3.45
N SER A 17 13.30 -20.91 -2.82
CA SER A 17 13.55 -21.98 -1.85
C SER A 17 14.20 -23.21 -2.49
N ALA A 18 13.65 -23.69 -3.62
CA ALA A 18 14.21 -24.83 -4.34
C ALA A 18 15.63 -24.57 -4.84
N THR A 19 15.85 -23.40 -5.44
CA THR A 19 17.15 -23.01 -6.01
C THR A 19 18.20 -22.87 -4.92
N SER A 20 17.86 -22.26 -3.78
CA SER A 20 18.79 -22.11 -2.64
C SER A 20 19.18 -23.46 -2.05
N PHE A 21 18.23 -24.39 -1.93
CA PHE A 21 18.51 -25.76 -1.49
C PHE A 21 19.47 -26.47 -2.45
N ILE A 22 19.20 -26.42 -3.76
CA ILE A 22 20.02 -27.07 -4.79
C ILE A 22 21.45 -26.49 -4.80
N ILE A 23 21.61 -25.17 -4.67
CA ILE A 23 22.92 -24.55 -4.53
C ILE A 23 23.66 -25.12 -3.32
N GLY A 24 23.00 -25.26 -2.17
CA GLY A 24 23.60 -25.85 -0.97
C GLY A 24 24.13 -27.27 -1.21
N VAL A 25 23.37 -28.10 -1.93
CA VAL A 25 23.76 -29.47 -2.28
C VAL A 25 25.05 -29.49 -3.12
N PHE A 26 25.14 -28.65 -4.16
CA PHE A 26 26.33 -28.61 -5.00
C PHE A 26 27.51 -27.87 -4.36
N TYR A 27 27.23 -26.88 -3.50
CA TYR A 27 28.25 -26.16 -2.74
C TYR A 27 28.95 -27.10 -1.74
N ALA A 28 28.24 -28.08 -1.18
CA ALA A 28 28.85 -29.08 -0.28
C ALA A 28 29.97 -29.89 -0.96
N ASN A 29 29.91 -30.12 -2.27
CA ASN A 29 30.98 -30.82 -3.02
C ASN A 29 32.28 -29.99 -3.11
N GLN A 30 32.21 -28.68 -2.88
CA GLN A 30 33.38 -27.79 -2.94
C GLN A 30 34.43 -28.10 -1.87
N ALA A 31 34.07 -28.82 -0.80
CA ALA A 31 35.05 -29.31 0.17
C ALA A 31 36.15 -30.17 -0.48
N TYR A 32 35.83 -30.84 -1.59
CA TYR A 32 36.76 -31.67 -2.37
C TYR A 32 37.14 -30.99 -3.70
N ASP A 33 36.14 -30.48 -4.43
CA ASP A 33 36.36 -29.90 -5.77
C ASP A 33 37.30 -28.71 -5.76
N TYR A 34 37.27 -27.90 -4.69
CA TYR A 34 38.10 -26.69 -4.63
C TYR A 34 39.59 -27.01 -4.75
N ARG A 35 40.03 -28.11 -4.11
CA ARG A 35 41.43 -28.51 -4.08
C ARG A 35 41.90 -28.90 -5.48
N ILE A 36 41.16 -29.77 -6.16
CA ILE A 36 41.53 -30.27 -7.49
C ILE A 36 41.37 -29.24 -8.62
N LEU A 37 40.63 -28.15 -8.39
CA LEU A 37 40.37 -27.11 -9.40
C LEU A 37 41.25 -25.87 -9.25
N PHE A 38 41.48 -25.42 -8.02
CA PHE A 38 42.09 -24.10 -7.76
C PHE A 38 43.45 -24.17 -7.07
N SER A 39 43.90 -25.35 -6.63
CA SER A 39 45.25 -25.51 -6.09
C SER A 39 46.25 -25.82 -7.21
N ALA A 40 47.22 -24.92 -7.41
CA ALA A 40 48.25 -25.09 -8.43
C ALA A 40 49.11 -26.37 -8.22
N ASP A 41 49.32 -26.75 -6.96
CA ASP A 41 50.10 -27.93 -6.57
C ASP A 41 49.20 -29.08 -6.10
N SER A 42 48.02 -29.25 -6.74
CA SER A 42 47.08 -30.32 -6.41
C SER A 42 47.78 -31.68 -6.39
N THR A 43 47.78 -32.34 -5.22
CA THR A 43 48.47 -33.62 -5.06
C THR A 43 47.58 -34.79 -5.50
N GLN A 44 48.18 -35.92 -5.87
CA GLN A 44 47.39 -37.12 -6.21
C GLN A 44 46.48 -37.56 -5.07
N SER A 45 46.90 -37.37 -3.81
CA SER A 45 46.06 -37.68 -2.65
C SER A 45 44.76 -36.87 -2.63
N GLU A 46 44.74 -35.64 -3.13
CA GLU A 46 43.53 -34.81 -3.18
C GLU A 46 42.57 -35.29 -4.29
N PHE A 47 43.11 -35.77 -5.42
CA PHE A 47 42.33 -36.45 -6.44
C PHE A 47 41.74 -37.77 -5.91
N ASP A 48 42.51 -38.54 -5.15
CA ASP A 48 42.04 -39.79 -4.54
C ASP A 48 40.91 -39.55 -3.53
N ASP A 49 40.98 -38.46 -2.77
CA ASP A 49 39.93 -38.06 -1.83
C ASP A 49 38.66 -37.59 -2.55
N ALA A 50 38.80 -36.81 -3.63
CA ALA A 50 37.68 -36.43 -4.49
C ALA A 50 37.03 -37.66 -5.15
N LEU A 51 37.82 -38.60 -5.65
CA LEU A 51 37.34 -39.85 -6.23
C LEU A 51 36.51 -40.65 -5.21
N LYS A 52 37.05 -40.86 -4.00
CA LYS A 52 36.33 -41.55 -2.93
C LYS A 52 35.02 -40.84 -2.57
N HIS A 53 35.02 -39.51 -2.52
CA HIS A 53 33.80 -38.72 -2.28
C HIS A 53 32.73 -39.01 -3.34
N TYR A 54 33.08 -38.99 -4.63
CA TYR A 54 32.13 -39.28 -5.71
C TYR A 54 31.65 -40.75 -5.73
N GLN A 55 32.52 -41.69 -5.37
CA GLN A 55 32.15 -43.09 -5.21
C GLN A 55 31.19 -43.30 -4.03
N VAL A 56 31.33 -42.54 -2.95
CA VAL A 56 30.35 -42.51 -1.85
C VAL A 56 29.04 -41.91 -2.33
N LEU A 57 29.10 -40.81 -3.09
CA LEU A 57 27.90 -40.15 -3.62
C LEU A 57 27.12 -41.07 -4.58
N HIS A 58 27.79 -41.92 -5.36
CA HIS A 58 27.15 -42.94 -6.19
C HIS A 58 26.32 -43.95 -5.37
N LYS A 59 26.74 -44.24 -4.13
CA LYS A 59 26.04 -45.17 -3.23
C LYS A 59 24.86 -44.54 -2.48
N THR A 60 24.52 -43.29 -2.78
CA THR A 60 23.39 -42.59 -2.16
C THR A 60 22.09 -43.37 -2.36
N PRO A 61 21.34 -43.66 -1.29
CA PRO A 61 20.10 -44.42 -1.42
C PRO A 61 19.04 -43.62 -2.17
N LEU A 62 18.23 -44.31 -2.97
CA LEU A 62 17.24 -43.71 -3.87
C LEU A 62 16.29 -42.68 -3.21
N PRO A 63 15.80 -42.86 -1.95
CA PRO A 63 14.94 -41.86 -1.31
C PRO A 63 15.58 -40.47 -1.20
N VAL A 64 16.90 -40.38 -1.02
CA VAL A 64 17.61 -39.09 -0.96
C VAL A 64 17.65 -38.42 -2.33
N LEU A 65 17.90 -39.21 -3.40
CA LEU A 65 17.86 -38.73 -4.77
C LEU A 65 16.45 -38.27 -5.18
N ILE A 66 15.41 -38.99 -4.76
CA ILE A 66 14.01 -38.59 -4.97
C ILE A 66 13.73 -37.26 -4.26
N GLY A 67 14.26 -37.05 -3.05
CA GLY A 67 14.15 -35.78 -2.34
C GLY A 67 14.72 -34.61 -3.14
N LEU A 68 15.93 -34.77 -3.69
CA LEU A 68 16.55 -33.74 -4.54
C LEU A 68 15.73 -33.49 -5.81
N ALA A 69 15.26 -34.55 -6.48
CA ALA A 69 14.42 -34.44 -7.67
C ALA A 69 13.08 -33.74 -7.36
N ALA A 70 12.47 -34.03 -6.21
CA ALA A 70 11.23 -33.39 -5.79
C ALA A 70 11.43 -31.89 -5.58
N VAL A 71 12.52 -31.48 -4.93
CA VAL A 71 12.87 -30.06 -4.78
C VAL A 71 13.08 -29.40 -6.15
N ALA A 72 13.74 -30.07 -7.09
CA ALA A 72 13.91 -29.57 -8.44
C ALA A 72 12.56 -29.41 -9.20
N VAL A 73 11.64 -30.36 -9.03
CA VAL A 73 10.29 -30.26 -9.58
C VAL A 73 9.51 -29.10 -8.96
N ILE A 74 9.64 -28.87 -7.65
CA ILE A 74 9.00 -27.72 -6.97
C ILE A 74 9.49 -26.39 -7.56
N GLY A 75 10.79 -26.25 -7.79
CA GLY A 75 11.36 -25.08 -8.45
C GLY A 75 10.81 -24.88 -9.87
N LEU A 76 10.72 -25.97 -10.65
CA LEU A 76 10.14 -25.95 -11.98
C LEU A 76 8.66 -25.55 -11.97
N VAL A 77 7.86 -26.08 -11.03
CA VAL A 77 6.46 -25.68 -10.85
C VAL A 77 6.35 -24.19 -10.56
N GLY A 78 7.25 -23.64 -9.73
CA GLY A 78 7.32 -22.19 -9.49
C GLY A 78 7.52 -21.37 -10.77
N HIS A 79 8.40 -21.83 -11.67
CA HIS A 79 8.57 -21.21 -13.00
C HIS A 79 7.32 -21.31 -13.88
N LEU A 80 6.67 -22.48 -13.90
CA LEU A 80 5.46 -22.70 -14.70
C LEU A 80 4.30 -21.80 -14.26
N ILE A 81 4.14 -21.59 -12.94
CA ILE A 81 3.11 -20.69 -12.40
C ILE A 81 3.29 -19.26 -12.95
N ARG A 82 4.54 -18.77 -12.99
CA ARG A 82 4.84 -17.40 -13.45
C ARG A 82 4.67 -17.22 -14.96
N ILE A 83 4.95 -18.25 -15.74
CA ILE A 83 4.89 -18.19 -17.21
C ILE A 83 3.47 -18.31 -17.75
N TYR A 84 2.49 -18.69 -16.93
CA TYR A 84 1.09 -18.82 -17.38
C TYR A 84 0.51 -17.49 -17.93
N LYS A 85 0.80 -16.37 -17.27
CA LYS A 85 0.47 -15.01 -17.73
C LYS A 85 1.65 -14.08 -17.43
N PRO A 86 2.67 -14.06 -18.30
CA PRO A 86 3.88 -13.30 -18.08
C PRO A 86 3.60 -11.80 -18.28
N ASN A 87 4.23 -10.97 -17.45
CA ASN A 87 4.16 -9.52 -17.60
C ASN A 87 5.01 -9.10 -18.82
N PRO A 88 4.47 -8.37 -19.81
CA PRO A 88 5.20 -8.01 -21.03
C PRO A 88 6.52 -7.28 -20.76
N ASP A 89 6.60 -6.49 -19.68
CA ASP A 89 7.78 -5.69 -19.35
C ASP A 89 8.88 -6.50 -18.65
N LEU A 90 8.50 -7.61 -18.00
CA LEU A 90 9.40 -8.44 -17.17
C LEU A 90 9.64 -9.82 -17.77
N ARG A 91 9.03 -10.11 -18.93
CA ARG A 91 9.04 -11.42 -19.59
C ARG A 91 10.45 -11.98 -19.83
N ASN A 92 11.40 -11.12 -20.21
CA ASN A 92 12.78 -11.54 -20.48
C ASN A 92 13.48 -12.06 -19.21
N PHE A 93 13.22 -11.44 -18.05
CA PHE A 93 13.76 -11.90 -16.77
C PHE A 93 13.12 -13.22 -16.33
N GLU A 94 11.82 -13.41 -16.56
CA GLU A 94 11.11 -14.66 -16.25
C GLU A 94 11.61 -15.82 -17.11
N TYR A 95 11.71 -15.62 -18.43
CA TYR A 95 12.23 -16.63 -19.35
C TYR A 95 13.71 -16.89 -19.17
N GLY A 96 14.53 -15.86 -18.97
CA GLY A 96 15.95 -16.02 -18.68
C GLY A 96 16.17 -16.89 -17.44
N SER A 97 15.37 -16.65 -16.40
CA SER A 97 15.44 -17.44 -15.18
C SER A 97 15.02 -18.90 -15.39
N LEU A 98 13.95 -19.17 -16.16
CA LEU A 98 13.57 -20.54 -16.53
C LEU A 98 14.66 -21.24 -17.36
N VAL A 99 15.26 -20.54 -18.32
CA VAL A 99 16.30 -21.11 -19.19
C VAL A 99 17.52 -21.50 -18.38
N LEU A 100 17.99 -20.64 -17.47
CA LEU A 100 19.09 -20.97 -16.55
C LEU A 100 18.74 -22.19 -15.68
N TYR A 101 17.51 -22.24 -15.16
CA TYR A 101 17.05 -23.38 -14.36
C TYR A 101 17.05 -24.68 -15.16
N PHE A 102 16.52 -24.65 -16.38
CA PHE A 102 16.47 -25.78 -17.29
C PHE A 102 17.88 -26.29 -17.65
N PHE A 103 18.79 -25.39 -18.02
CA PHE A 103 20.17 -25.79 -18.30
C PHE A 103 20.89 -26.34 -17.06
N GLY A 104 20.61 -25.83 -15.87
CA GLY A 104 21.07 -26.42 -14.62
C GLY A 104 20.61 -27.88 -14.46
N VAL A 105 19.33 -28.15 -14.69
CA VAL A 105 18.82 -29.53 -14.66
C VAL A 105 19.49 -30.40 -15.73
N CYS A 106 19.67 -29.90 -16.95
CA CYS A 106 20.36 -30.63 -18.02
C CYS A 106 21.80 -30.99 -17.65
N VAL A 107 22.59 -30.05 -17.12
CA VAL A 107 23.98 -30.31 -16.69
C VAL A 107 24.03 -31.30 -15.54
N CYS A 108 23.09 -31.24 -14.60
CA CYS A 108 23.00 -32.24 -13.54
C CYS A 108 22.76 -33.66 -14.09
N LEU A 109 21.85 -33.81 -15.05
CA LEU A 109 21.50 -35.11 -15.61
C LEU A 109 22.56 -35.67 -16.58
N SER A 110 23.23 -34.80 -17.34
CA SER A 110 24.19 -35.20 -18.37
C SER A 110 25.61 -35.27 -17.84
N ASN A 111 26.07 -34.25 -17.12
CA ASN A 111 27.47 -34.17 -16.69
C ASN A 111 27.64 -34.80 -15.31
N VAL A 112 26.89 -34.35 -14.31
CA VAL A 112 27.10 -34.79 -12.92
C VAL A 112 26.77 -36.27 -12.75
N LYS A 113 25.60 -36.70 -13.23
CA LYS A 113 25.22 -38.12 -13.17
C LYS A 113 26.24 -39.01 -13.88
N THR A 114 26.68 -38.63 -15.08
CA THR A 114 27.64 -39.43 -15.85
C THR A 114 29.00 -39.46 -15.16
N GLY A 115 29.51 -38.32 -14.68
CA GLY A 115 30.79 -38.28 -13.96
C GLY A 115 30.78 -39.09 -12.67
N ILE A 116 29.67 -39.09 -11.92
CA ILE A 116 29.52 -39.95 -10.72
C ILE A 116 29.54 -41.43 -11.12
N ILE A 117 28.90 -41.83 -12.21
CA ILE A 117 28.95 -43.22 -12.69
C ILE A 117 30.39 -43.58 -13.12
N SER A 118 31.05 -42.71 -13.89
CA SER A 118 32.46 -42.88 -14.31
C SER A 118 33.41 -43.03 -13.13
N SER A 119 33.16 -42.35 -12.00
CA SER A 119 33.97 -42.49 -10.78
C SER A 119 33.99 -43.90 -10.18
N VAL A 120 32.98 -44.72 -10.50
CA VAL A 120 32.85 -46.11 -10.03
C VAL A 120 33.27 -47.09 -11.11
N THR A 121 32.93 -46.82 -12.37
CA THR A 121 33.25 -47.73 -13.48
C THR A 121 34.70 -47.60 -13.94
N GLY A 122 35.36 -46.46 -13.68
CA GLY A 122 36.67 -46.13 -14.25
C GLY A 122 36.62 -45.72 -15.73
N GLU A 123 35.42 -45.64 -16.31
CA GLU A 123 35.21 -45.33 -17.72
C GLU A 123 35.11 -43.82 -17.93
N TRP A 124 36.25 -43.17 -18.14
CA TRP A 124 36.36 -41.73 -18.35
C TRP A 124 36.41 -41.31 -19.84
N GLY A 125 36.43 -42.27 -20.77
CA GLY A 125 36.54 -41.99 -22.21
C GLY A 125 37.95 -41.55 -22.60
N ASP A 126 38.05 -40.46 -23.37
CA ASP A 126 39.33 -39.97 -23.93
C ASP A 126 40.17 -39.15 -22.93
N VAL A 127 39.74 -39.04 -21.66
CA VAL A 127 40.42 -38.25 -20.64
C VAL A 127 40.96 -39.13 -19.51
N SER A 128 42.03 -38.67 -18.87
CA SER A 128 42.50 -39.30 -17.63
C SER A 128 41.49 -39.13 -16.49
N GLU A 129 41.55 -40.00 -15.49
CA GLU A 129 40.68 -39.93 -14.31
C GLU A 129 40.75 -38.56 -13.61
N ASN A 130 41.95 -38.02 -13.39
CA ASN A 130 42.13 -36.72 -12.76
C ASN A 130 41.48 -35.59 -13.58
N GLN A 131 41.60 -35.64 -14.91
CA GLN A 131 40.91 -34.69 -15.79
C GLN A 131 39.40 -34.86 -15.73
N GLY A 132 38.91 -36.10 -15.72
CA GLY A 132 37.48 -36.43 -15.58
C GLY A 132 36.90 -35.90 -14.26
N LEU A 133 37.62 -36.08 -13.15
CA LEU A 133 37.26 -35.54 -11.83
C LEU A 133 37.24 -34.01 -11.83
N ALA A 134 38.21 -33.35 -12.47
CA ALA A 134 38.22 -31.90 -12.62
C ALA A 134 37.03 -31.40 -13.48
N VAL A 135 36.63 -32.12 -14.53
CA VAL A 135 35.44 -31.79 -15.33
C VAL A 135 34.16 -31.97 -14.50
N LEU A 136 34.09 -33.00 -13.66
CA LEU A 136 32.97 -33.23 -12.74
C LEU A 136 32.88 -32.11 -11.68
N GLY A 137 33.99 -31.75 -11.04
CA GLY A 137 34.03 -30.65 -10.07
C GLY A 137 33.67 -29.30 -10.72
N SER A 138 34.16 -29.04 -11.93
CA SER A 138 33.79 -27.86 -12.71
C SER A 138 32.29 -27.85 -13.05
N SER A 139 31.69 -29.01 -13.28
CA SER A 139 30.24 -29.15 -13.50
C SER A 139 29.43 -28.74 -12.26
N ASN A 140 29.94 -28.99 -11.06
CA ASN A 140 29.30 -28.49 -9.83
C ASN A 140 29.40 -26.96 -9.70
N ILE A 141 30.55 -26.36 -10.06
CA ILE A 141 30.72 -24.90 -10.08
C ILE A 141 29.74 -24.24 -11.05
N ILE A 142 29.65 -24.72 -12.30
CA ILE A 142 28.74 -24.11 -13.28
C ILE A 142 27.27 -24.24 -12.85
N LEU A 143 26.91 -25.33 -12.14
CA LEU A 143 25.58 -25.47 -11.54
C LEU A 143 25.32 -24.40 -10.48
N ILE A 144 26.28 -24.18 -9.57
CA ILE A 144 26.18 -23.11 -8.57
C ILE A 144 26.00 -21.75 -9.26
N LEU A 145 26.73 -21.48 -10.35
CA LEU A 145 26.61 -20.24 -11.10
C LEU A 145 25.26 -20.08 -11.79
N PHE A 146 24.75 -21.12 -12.46
CA PHE A 146 23.42 -21.07 -13.09
C PHE A 146 22.32 -20.83 -12.07
N PHE A 147 22.32 -21.56 -10.97
CA PHE A 147 21.30 -21.39 -9.94
C PHE A 147 21.46 -20.06 -9.15
N THR A 148 22.69 -19.57 -8.97
CA THR A 148 22.91 -18.21 -8.45
C THR A 148 22.35 -17.15 -9.40
N GLY A 149 22.52 -17.34 -10.71
CA GLY A 149 21.90 -16.50 -11.73
C GLY A 149 20.38 -16.53 -11.67
N VAL A 150 19.77 -17.68 -11.38
CA VAL A 150 18.32 -17.79 -11.11
C VAL A 150 17.92 -16.92 -9.92
N ILE A 151 18.61 -17.02 -8.78
CA ILE A 151 18.34 -16.19 -7.60
C ILE A 151 18.47 -14.70 -7.93
N MET A 152 19.52 -14.30 -8.65
CA MET A 152 19.76 -12.92 -9.04
C MET A 152 18.63 -12.37 -9.92
N LEU A 153 18.17 -13.14 -10.92
CA LEU A 153 17.05 -12.76 -11.78
C LEU A 153 15.73 -12.69 -11.00
N GLN A 154 15.47 -13.62 -10.09
CA GLN A 154 14.29 -13.56 -9.22
C GLN A 154 14.35 -12.36 -8.27
N GLY A 155 15.53 -12.01 -7.74
CA GLY A 155 15.77 -10.82 -6.95
C GLY A 155 15.49 -9.52 -7.71
N GLY A 156 15.92 -9.44 -8.99
CA GLY A 156 15.60 -8.31 -9.87
C GLY A 156 14.11 -8.18 -10.15
N LEU A 157 13.42 -9.29 -10.39
CA LEU A 157 11.96 -9.33 -10.56
C LEU A 157 11.21 -8.89 -9.29
N TRP A 158 11.73 -9.26 -8.12
CA TRP A 158 11.18 -8.80 -6.85
C TRP A 158 11.40 -7.30 -6.64
N TYR A 159 12.63 -6.82 -6.91
CA TYR A 159 13.00 -5.42 -6.73
C TYR A 159 12.16 -4.49 -7.61
N THR A 160 12.01 -4.81 -8.89
CA THR A 160 11.14 -4.03 -9.81
C THR A 160 9.71 -3.98 -9.30
N ARG A 161 9.14 -5.10 -8.87
CA ARG A 161 7.79 -5.14 -8.29
C ARG A 161 7.69 -4.29 -7.01
N TRP A 162 8.68 -4.36 -6.14
CA TRP A 162 8.71 -3.56 -4.90
C TRP A 162 8.78 -2.06 -5.21
N GLU A 163 9.68 -1.64 -6.10
CA GLU A 163 9.82 -0.25 -6.53
C GLU A 163 8.51 0.29 -7.13
N HIS A 164 7.88 -0.48 -8.04
CA HIS A 164 6.60 -0.11 -8.64
C HIS A 164 5.51 0.08 -7.58
N GLN A 165 5.46 -0.79 -6.56
CA GLN A 165 4.49 -0.68 -5.47
C GLN A 165 4.73 0.54 -4.57
N VAL A 166 5.99 0.90 -4.33
CA VAL A 166 6.36 2.09 -3.55
C VAL A 166 5.92 3.35 -4.28
N ARG A 167 6.24 3.48 -5.57
CA ARG A 167 5.87 4.65 -6.37
C ARG A 167 4.35 4.82 -6.47
N LEU A 168 3.62 3.73 -6.72
CA LEU A 168 2.16 3.77 -6.84
C LEU A 168 1.49 4.25 -5.54
N LYS A 169 2.00 3.85 -4.37
CA LYS A 169 1.51 4.32 -3.08
C LYS A 169 1.76 5.81 -2.85
N GLN A 170 2.89 6.34 -3.34
CA GLN A 170 3.18 7.77 -3.25
C GLN A 170 2.19 8.58 -4.09
N PHE A 171 1.93 8.16 -5.33
CA PHE A 171 0.95 8.82 -6.19
C PHE A 171 -0.46 8.88 -5.57
N PHE A 172 -0.97 7.77 -5.03
CA PHE A 172 -2.29 7.78 -4.38
C PHE A 172 -2.33 8.64 -3.12
N GLN A 173 -1.22 8.77 -2.39
CA GLN A 173 -1.14 9.66 -1.23
C GLN A 173 -1.12 11.13 -1.64
N GLU A 174 -0.47 11.46 -2.75
CA GLU A 174 -0.48 12.80 -3.33
C GLU A 174 -1.88 13.18 -3.83
N GLU A 175 -2.53 12.30 -4.59
CA GLU A 175 -3.91 12.51 -5.08
C GLU A 175 -4.90 12.69 -3.93
N ALA A 176 -4.80 11.90 -2.87
CA ALA A 176 -5.64 12.04 -1.68
C ALA A 176 -5.39 13.36 -0.92
N LYS A 177 -4.14 13.86 -0.90
CA LYS A 177 -3.81 15.16 -0.29
C LYS A 177 -4.35 16.29 -1.14
N GLU A 178 -4.17 16.24 -2.46
CA GLU A 178 -4.71 17.23 -3.38
C GLU A 178 -6.24 17.31 -3.30
N ASP A 179 -6.93 16.18 -3.24
CA ASP A 179 -8.38 16.13 -3.07
C ASP A 179 -8.83 16.69 -1.72
N ALA A 180 -8.09 16.40 -0.65
CA ALA A 180 -8.36 16.97 0.67
C ALA A 180 -8.12 18.49 0.68
N GLU A 181 -7.09 18.98 0.00
CA GLU A 181 -6.81 20.41 -0.15
C GLU A 181 -7.85 21.11 -1.03
N ARG A 182 -8.27 20.50 -2.15
CA ARG A 182 -9.35 21.02 -3.00
C ARG A 182 -10.66 21.11 -2.23
N LYS A 183 -11.01 20.09 -1.45
CA LYS A 183 -12.20 20.11 -0.58
C LYS A 183 -12.09 21.17 0.52
N LYS A 184 -10.92 21.34 1.13
CA LYS A 184 -10.68 22.41 2.12
C LYS A 184 -10.79 23.80 1.50
N LYS A 185 -10.18 24.04 0.33
CA LYS A 185 -10.29 25.31 -0.40
C LYS A 185 -11.72 25.60 -0.82
N ALA A 186 -12.46 24.60 -1.31
CA ALA A 186 -13.87 24.74 -1.66
C ALA A 186 -14.74 25.05 -0.43
N ALA A 187 -14.48 24.42 0.72
CA ALA A 187 -15.18 24.70 1.97
C ALA A 187 -14.86 26.11 2.50
N GLN A 188 -13.60 26.55 2.41
CA GLN A 188 -13.18 27.91 2.78
C GLN A 188 -13.81 28.97 1.87
N GLN A 189 -13.81 28.77 0.56
CA GLN A 189 -14.46 29.68 -0.39
C GLN A 189 -15.98 29.74 -0.19
N ALA A 190 -16.63 28.62 0.14
CA ALA A 190 -18.06 28.60 0.46
C ALA A 190 -18.35 29.38 1.76
N GLN A 191 -17.52 29.22 2.80
CA GLN A 191 -17.64 30.00 4.03
C GLN A 191 -17.38 31.49 3.82
N GLU A 192 -16.37 31.88 3.04
CA GLU A 192 -16.09 33.28 2.71
C GLU A 192 -17.22 33.91 1.88
N SER A 193 -17.80 33.16 0.93
CA SER A 193 -18.93 33.64 0.13
C SER A 193 -20.18 33.86 0.98
N GLN A 194 -20.49 32.92 1.88
CA GLN A 194 -21.61 33.04 2.82
C GLN A 194 -21.42 34.19 3.81
N ALA A 195 -20.21 34.36 4.35
CA ALA A 195 -19.91 35.47 5.25
C ALA A 195 -19.98 36.84 4.56
N HIS A 196 -19.59 36.92 3.28
CA HIS A 196 -19.72 38.14 2.48
C HIS A 196 -21.19 38.45 2.16
N GLU A 197 -22.02 37.44 1.89
CA GLU A 197 -23.44 37.60 1.60
C GLU A 197 -24.24 38.02 2.84
N GLU A 198 -23.97 37.39 4.01
CA GLU A 198 -24.54 37.81 5.30
C GLU A 198 -24.13 39.24 5.68
N ALA A 199 -22.88 39.63 5.45
CA ALA A 199 -22.42 41.00 5.72
C ALA A 199 -23.11 42.04 4.82
N LEU A 200 -23.41 41.68 3.56
CA LEU A 200 -24.11 42.55 2.62
C LEU A 200 -25.60 42.71 3.00
N GLU A 201 -26.24 41.62 3.44
CA GLU A 201 -27.62 41.65 3.93
C GLU A 201 -27.74 42.46 5.23
N GLU A 202 -26.81 42.31 6.17
CA GLU A 202 -26.82 43.06 7.42
C GLU A 202 -26.62 44.57 7.20
N ASP A 203 -25.75 44.95 6.25
CA ASP A 203 -25.54 46.36 5.88
C ASP A 203 -26.78 46.96 5.18
N ALA A 204 -27.41 46.20 4.27
CA ALA A 204 -28.65 46.60 3.62
C ALA A 204 -29.80 46.77 4.64
N GLU A 205 -29.92 45.87 5.62
CA GLU A 205 -30.96 45.94 6.65
C GLU A 205 -30.76 47.15 7.58
N LYS A 206 -29.52 47.47 7.92
CA LYS A 206 -29.16 48.68 8.69
C LYS A 206 -29.48 49.96 7.93
N HIS A 207 -29.16 50.02 6.64
CA HIS A 207 -29.45 51.17 5.79
C HIS A 207 -30.96 51.40 5.64
N VAL A 208 -31.74 50.34 5.46
CA VAL A 208 -33.21 50.41 5.34
C VAL A 208 -33.85 50.85 6.66
N LYS A 209 -33.47 50.26 7.81
CA LYS A 209 -33.96 50.65 9.13
C LYS A 209 -33.60 52.10 9.48
N GLY A 210 -32.39 52.55 9.13
CA GLY A 210 -31.97 53.95 9.29
C GLY A 210 -32.86 54.91 8.52
N SER A 211 -33.09 54.65 7.23
CA SER A 211 -33.93 55.51 6.38
C SER A 211 -35.41 55.55 6.79
N LEU A 212 -35.94 54.44 7.32
CA LEU A 212 -37.32 54.35 7.82
C LEU A 212 -37.47 55.11 9.15
N SER A 213 -36.46 55.07 10.02
CA SER A 213 -36.46 55.82 11.28
C SER A 213 -36.42 57.33 11.06
N GLU A 214 -35.62 57.81 10.11
CA GLU A 214 -35.53 59.23 9.76
C GLU A 214 -36.87 59.76 9.23
N LYS A 215 -37.50 59.03 8.30
CA LYS A 215 -38.82 59.40 7.76
C LYS A 215 -39.92 59.36 8.82
N ALA A 216 -39.87 58.40 9.75
CA ALA A 216 -40.85 58.32 10.83
C ALA A 216 -40.70 59.50 11.81
N GLN A 217 -39.48 59.93 12.11
CA GLN A 217 -39.22 61.10 12.96
C GLN A 217 -39.72 62.39 12.29
N GLU A 218 -39.45 62.57 11.00
CA GLU A 218 -39.94 63.71 10.21
C GLU A 218 -41.48 63.77 10.18
N PHE A 219 -42.14 62.61 10.04
CA PHE A 219 -43.60 62.52 10.02
C PHE A 219 -44.22 62.82 11.40
N VAL A 220 -43.60 62.35 12.49
CA VAL A 220 -44.04 62.62 13.86
C VAL A 220 -43.85 64.09 14.21
N GLU A 221 -42.74 64.70 13.80
CA GLU A 221 -42.48 66.12 14.02
C GLU A 221 -43.48 67.01 13.26
N LYS A 222 -43.80 66.62 12.01
CA LYS A 222 -44.85 67.28 11.22
C LYS A 222 -46.24 67.12 11.85
N ALA A 223 -46.56 65.95 12.40
CA ALA A 223 -47.83 65.70 13.07
C ALA A 223 -47.97 66.47 14.40
N LYS A 224 -46.87 66.63 15.16
CA LYS A 224 -46.86 67.44 16.40
C LYS A 224 -47.09 68.92 16.14
N ASN A 225 -46.69 69.42 14.97
CA ASN A 225 -46.90 70.81 14.57
C ASN A 225 -48.25 71.06 13.90
N ASP A 226 -49.10 70.03 13.73
CA ASP A 226 -50.45 70.19 13.20
C ASP A 226 -51.39 70.74 14.29
N PRO A 227 -52.03 71.90 14.07
CA PRO A 227 -52.90 72.54 15.06
C PRO A 227 -54.09 71.66 15.48
N LYS A 228 -54.54 70.72 14.66
CA LYS A 228 -55.62 69.78 15.02
C LYS A 228 -55.16 68.71 16.01
N VAL A 229 -53.90 68.29 15.90
CA VAL A 229 -53.31 67.26 16.77
C VAL A 229 -53.01 67.85 18.15
N GLN A 230 -52.49 69.07 18.21
CA GLN A 230 -52.27 69.79 19.48
C GLN A 230 -53.59 70.00 20.25
N GLN A 231 -54.65 70.38 19.54
CA GLN A 231 -55.97 70.57 20.13
C GLN A 231 -56.58 69.24 20.64
N ALA A 232 -56.31 68.14 19.94
CA ALA A 232 -56.72 66.80 20.37
C ALA A 232 -55.91 66.30 21.58
N GLU A 233 -54.61 66.59 21.66
CA GLU A 233 -53.75 66.29 22.81
C GLU A 233 -54.20 67.07 24.06
N GLU A 234 -54.47 68.37 23.93
CA GLU A 234 -55.02 69.17 25.04
C GLU A 234 -56.38 68.64 25.51
N TYR A 235 -57.26 68.24 24.58
CA TYR A 235 -58.55 67.64 24.93
C TYR A 235 -58.38 66.30 25.66
N TYR A 236 -57.44 65.46 25.22
CA TYR A 236 -57.18 64.17 25.84
C TYR A 236 -56.60 64.33 27.26
N GLU A 237 -55.56 65.15 27.45
CA GLU A 237 -54.93 65.38 28.75
C GLU A 237 -55.89 66.04 29.75
N ASN A 238 -56.68 67.02 29.31
CA ASN A 238 -57.55 67.77 30.22
C ASN A 238 -58.93 67.12 30.45
N LYS A 239 -59.49 66.39 29.47
CA LYS A 239 -60.85 65.83 29.60
C LYS A 239 -60.90 64.31 29.69
N ILE A 240 -60.07 63.59 28.96
CA ILE A 240 -60.22 62.12 28.88
C ILE A 240 -59.41 61.43 29.97
N LYS A 241 -58.13 61.79 30.12
CA LYS A 241 -57.19 61.15 31.03
C LYS A 241 -57.56 61.25 32.52
N PRO A 242 -58.06 62.39 33.04
CA PRO A 242 -58.48 62.50 34.45
C PRO A 242 -59.73 61.65 34.73
N THR A 243 -60.66 61.61 33.77
CA THR A 243 -61.91 60.85 33.85
C THR A 243 -61.65 59.35 33.81
N ALA A 244 -60.74 58.90 32.93
CA ALA A 244 -60.29 57.51 32.88
C ALA A 244 -59.59 57.08 34.18
N LYS A 245 -58.79 57.97 34.79
CA LYS A 245 -58.11 57.72 36.06
C LYS A 245 -59.10 57.58 37.22
N LYS A 246 -60.11 58.47 37.29
CA LYS A 246 -61.18 58.43 38.29
C LYS A 246 -62.05 57.18 38.15
N HIS A 247 -62.39 56.78 36.91
CA HIS A 247 -63.16 55.57 36.65
C HIS A 247 -62.40 54.30 37.06
N LYS A 248 -61.07 54.29 36.87
CA LYS A 248 -60.20 53.19 37.31
C LYS A 248 -60.12 53.09 38.83
N GLU A 249 -60.08 54.22 39.54
CA GLU A 249 -60.14 54.27 41.01
C GLU A 249 -61.51 53.83 41.56
N ASP A 250 -62.61 54.25 40.94
CA ASP A 250 -63.97 53.85 41.32
C ASP A 250 -64.20 52.34 41.16
N ILE A 251 -63.73 51.76 40.05
CA ILE A 251 -63.77 50.31 39.82
C ILE A 251 -62.96 49.60 40.91
N ASN A 252 -61.76 50.08 41.24
CA ASN A 252 -60.93 49.46 42.28
C ASN A 252 -61.58 49.53 43.66
N ASN A 253 -62.21 50.65 44.03
CA ASN A 253 -62.93 50.79 45.30
C ASN A 253 -64.17 49.87 45.38
N LYS A 254 -64.91 49.72 44.27
CA LYS A 254 -66.09 48.84 44.18
C LYS A 254 -65.73 47.36 44.24
N VAL A 255 -64.57 46.98 43.71
CA VAL A 255 -64.00 45.63 43.86
C VAL A 255 -63.55 45.38 45.30
N ARG A 256 -63.00 46.39 45.98
CA ARG A 256 -62.54 46.29 47.38
C ARG A 256 -63.70 46.14 48.38
N SER A 257 -64.82 46.84 48.19
CA SER A 257 -65.99 46.76 49.07
C SER A 257 -66.80 45.46 48.93
N ARG A 258 -66.81 44.84 47.74
CA ARG A 258 -67.40 43.50 47.53
C ARG A 258 -66.60 42.39 48.21
N ARG A 259 -65.29 42.59 48.43
CA ARG A 259 -64.41 41.61 49.09
C ARG A 259 -64.57 41.56 50.61
N THR A 260 -64.95 42.67 51.25
CA THR A 260 -65.17 42.74 52.71
C THR A 260 -66.54 42.21 53.13
N ARG A 261 -67.59 42.40 52.33
CA ARG A 261 -68.96 41.91 52.62
C ARG A 261 -69.16 40.39 52.51
N ARG A 262 -68.15 39.65 52.05
CA ARG A 262 -68.19 38.19 51.84
C ARG A 262 -67.46 37.41 52.94
N LYS A 263 -67.02 38.09 54.00
CA LYS A 263 -66.24 37.54 55.13
C LYS A 263 -66.96 37.61 56.49
N GLU A 264 -68.20 38.11 56.53
CA GLU A 264 -69.14 37.98 57.65
C GLU A 264 -70.28 37.04 57.23
#